data_AF-A0A5M9P7Q1-F1
#
_entry.id   AF-A0A5M9P7Q1-F1
#
_cell.length_a   1.000
_cell.length_b   1.000
_cell.length_c   1.000
_cell.angle_alpha   90.00
_cell.angle_beta   90.00
_cell.angle_gamma   90.00
#
_symmetry.space_group_name_H-M   'P 1'
#
loop_
_entity.id
_entity.type
_entity.pdbx_description
1 polymer ?
#
loop_
_entity_poly.entity_id
_entity_poly.type
_entity_poly.pdbx_seq_one_letter_code
_entity_poly.pdbx_strand_id
1 'polypeptide(L)'
;MFLDYFALGLLIFVALVIFYGIIVIHDIPYEIAKERNHPHQDAIHVSGWVSLFTLHTIWPFLWIWATLWRKDRGWGFAKLEEEQHDIHHRVDSLIDQVSALQEEIAQLKQVDSVKAEQSNDQNNAQDQEAK
;
A
#
# COMPACT_ATOMS: atom_id res chain seq x y z
N MET A 1 39.92 -8.92 53.00
CA MET A 1 38.65 -8.54 53.65
C MET A 1 38.04 -7.27 53.05
N PHE A 2 38.53 -6.05 53.34
CA PHE A 2 37.95 -4.81 52.78
C PHE A 2 37.96 -4.77 51.24
N LEU A 3 39.10 -5.13 50.63
CA LEU A 3 39.23 -5.22 49.17
C LEU A 3 38.27 -6.24 48.55
N ASP A 4 37.98 -7.35 49.24
CA ASP A 4 37.08 -8.39 48.75
C ASP A 4 35.63 -7.92 48.78
N TYR A 5 35.20 -7.25 49.86
CA TYR A 5 33.87 -6.62 49.93
C TYR A 5 33.72 -5.46 48.94
N PHE A 6 34.78 -4.69 48.72
CA PHE A 6 34.82 -3.62 47.72
C PHE A 6 34.71 -4.19 46.30
N ALA A 7 35.47 -5.24 45.99
CA ALA A 7 35.41 -5.93 44.70
C ALA A 7 34.04 -6.59 44.47
N LEU A 8 33.45 -7.20 45.50
CA LEU A 8 32.10 -7.75 45.45
C LEU A 8 31.07 -6.64 45.16
N GLY A 9 31.15 -5.50 45.84
CA GLY A 9 30.28 -4.35 45.60
C GLY A 9 30.42 -3.79 44.19
N LEU A 10 31.67 -3.63 43.71
CA LEU A 10 31.96 -3.19 42.35
C LEU A 10 31.42 -4.18 41.31
N LEU A 11 31.55 -5.49 41.55
CA LEU A 11 31.04 -6.54 40.66
C LEU A 11 29.52 -6.48 40.53
N ILE A 12 28.80 -6.31 41.66
CA ILE A 12 27.34 -6.15 41.65
C ILE A 12 26.96 -4.86 40.92
N PHE A 13 27.67 -3.77 41.16
CA PHE A 13 27.41 -2.49 40.49
C PHE A 13 27.57 -2.61 38.97
N VAL A 14 28.67 -3.20 38.50
CA VAL A 14 28.91 -3.42 37.06
C VAL A 14 27.84 -4.33 36.47
N ALA A 15 27.45 -5.40 37.16
CA ALA A 15 26.37 -6.27 36.71
C ALA A 15 25.03 -5.53 36.57
N LEU A 16 24.68 -4.65 37.52
CA LEU A 16 23.48 -3.80 37.44
C LEU A 16 23.56 -2.80 36.29
N VAL A 17 24.71 -2.16 36.07
CA VAL A 17 24.92 -1.23 34.96
C VAL A 17 24.73 -1.93 33.62
N ILE A 18 25.28 -3.13 33.45
CA ILE A 18 25.10 -3.93 32.23
C ILE A 18 23.63 -4.33 32.06
N PHE A 19 22.98 -4.82 33.12
CA PHE A 19 21.58 -5.24 33.09
C PHE A 19 20.64 -4.08 32.69
N TYR A 20 20.79 -2.91 33.31
CA TYR A 20 20.02 -1.72 32.96
C TYR A 20 20.39 -1.18 31.57
N GLY A 21 21.66 -1.24 31.18
CA GLY A 21 22.10 -0.83 29.84
C GLY A 21 21.44 -1.66 28.73
N ILE A 22 21.33 -2.98 28.94
CA ILE A 22 20.61 -3.87 28.02
C ILE A 22 19.14 -3.49 27.94
N ILE A 23 18.45 -3.27 29.06
CA ILE A 23 17.03 -2.88 29.08
C ILE A 23 16.79 -1.62 28.23
N VAL A 24 17.63 -0.59 28.38
CA VAL A 24 17.50 0.65 27.60
C VAL A 24 17.69 0.41 26.10
N ILE A 25 18.66 -0.41 25.70
CA ILE A 25 18.90 -0.72 24.28
C ILE A 25 17.71 -1.47 23.66
N HIS A 26 16.99 -2.26 24.44
CA HIS A 26 15.81 -3.00 23.98
C HIS A 26 14.58 -2.12 23.75
N ASP A 27 14.51 -0.95 24.38
CA ASP A 27 13.43 0.03 24.17
C ASP A 27 13.66 0.93 22.94
N ILE A 28 14.89 1.01 22.40
CA ILE A 28 15.21 1.79 21.19
C ILE A 28 14.28 1.47 19.99
N PRO A 29 14.03 0.19 19.63
CA PRO A 29 13.09 -0.18 18.56
C PRO A 29 11.66 0.30 18.84
N TYR A 30 11.22 0.26 20.10
CA TYR A 30 9.91 0.73 20.50
C TYR A 30 9.79 2.24 20.31
N GLU A 31 10.82 3.00 20.68
CA GLU A 31 10.84 4.45 20.52
C GLU A 31 10.79 4.87 19.04
N ILE A 32 11.51 4.15 18.17
CA ILE A 32 11.43 4.32 16.70
C ILE A 32 10.01 4.03 16.19
N ALA A 33 9.36 2.97 16.70
CA ALA A 33 7.99 2.62 16.33
C ALA A 33 6.99 3.69 16.80
N LYS A 34 7.22 4.29 17.97
CA LYS A 34 6.39 5.34 18.55
C LYS A 34 6.48 6.65 17.78
N GLU A 35 7.69 7.12 17.46
CA GLU A 35 7.88 8.31 16.61
C GLU A 35 7.21 8.15 15.25
N ARG A 36 7.25 6.93 14.72
CA ARG A 36 6.61 6.63 13.43
C ARG A 36 5.11 6.44 13.55
N ASN A 37 4.49 6.24 14.72
CA ASN A 37 3.08 5.84 14.86
C ASN A 37 2.79 4.46 14.23
N HIS A 38 3.65 3.50 14.52
CA HIS A 38 3.43 2.12 14.11
C HIS A 38 2.11 1.58 14.73
N PRO A 39 1.22 0.91 13.98
CA PRO A 39 -0.03 0.38 14.52
C PRO A 39 0.19 -0.73 15.56
N HIS A 40 1.36 -1.39 15.53
CA HIS A 40 1.74 -2.47 16.45
C HIS A 40 2.80 -2.04 17.48
N GLN A 41 2.73 -0.79 17.98
CA GLN A 41 3.65 -0.28 19.02
C GLN A 41 3.69 -1.18 20.26
N ASP A 42 2.53 -1.63 20.72
CA ASP A 42 2.42 -2.48 21.92
C ASP A 42 3.04 -3.86 21.70
N ALA A 43 2.96 -4.39 20.46
CA ALA A 43 3.59 -5.65 20.11
C ALA A 43 5.12 -5.53 20.12
N ILE A 44 5.67 -4.41 19.65
CA ILE A 44 7.12 -4.14 19.69
C ILE A 44 7.60 -3.96 21.13
N HIS A 45 6.81 -3.34 21.99
CA HIS A 45 7.14 -3.24 23.42
C HIS A 45 7.15 -4.61 24.09
N VAL A 46 6.06 -5.39 23.99
CA VAL A 46 5.97 -6.73 24.61
C VAL A 46 7.05 -7.68 24.07
N SER A 47 7.34 -7.60 22.78
CA SER A 47 8.38 -8.43 22.17
C SER A 47 9.81 -8.01 22.57
N GLY A 48 10.04 -6.77 22.97
CA GLY A 48 11.28 -6.35 23.64
C GLY A 48 11.53 -7.19 24.92
N TRP A 49 10.51 -7.34 25.76
CA TRP A 49 10.57 -8.22 26.94
C TRP A 49 10.73 -9.71 26.58
N VAL A 50 10.07 -10.18 25.53
CA VAL A 50 10.22 -11.57 25.03
C VAL A 50 11.61 -11.80 24.42
N SER A 51 12.25 -10.78 23.87
CA SER A 51 13.58 -10.90 23.27
C SER A 51 14.68 -11.12 24.33
N LEU A 52 14.48 -10.61 25.56
CA LEU A 52 15.34 -10.95 26.71
C LEU A 52 15.27 -12.44 27.05
N PHE A 53 14.10 -13.07 26.89
CA PHE A 53 13.93 -14.51 27.08
C PHE A 53 14.55 -15.34 25.95
N THR A 54 14.50 -14.84 24.71
CA THR A 54 15.00 -15.54 23.50
C THR A 54 16.46 -15.26 23.16
N LEU A 55 17.27 -14.87 24.16
CA LEU A 55 18.69 -14.54 24.03
C LEU A 55 18.95 -13.52 22.90
N HIS A 56 18.08 -12.52 22.77
CA HIS A 56 18.22 -11.41 21.81
C HIS A 56 18.14 -11.83 20.34
N THR A 57 17.76 -13.07 20.03
CA THR A 57 17.70 -13.58 18.65
C THR A 57 16.65 -12.83 17.81
N ILE A 58 15.52 -12.48 18.42
CA ILE A 58 14.38 -11.82 17.75
C ILE A 58 14.56 -10.29 17.72
N TRP A 59 15.47 -9.74 18.53
CA TRP A 59 15.72 -8.29 18.62
C TRP A 59 16.12 -7.62 17.29
N PRO A 60 17.12 -8.11 16.53
CA PRO A 60 17.48 -7.47 15.25
C PRO A 60 16.32 -7.51 14.24
N PHE A 61 15.47 -8.54 14.30
CA PHE A 61 14.28 -8.63 13.46
C PHE A 61 13.23 -7.58 13.84
N LEU A 62 13.00 -7.35 15.13
CA LEU A 62 12.10 -6.32 15.65
C LEU A 62 12.53 -4.91 15.26
N TRP A 63 13.84 -4.65 15.26
CA TRP A 63 14.40 -3.38 14.83
C TRP A 63 14.17 -3.13 13.33
N ILE A 64 14.35 -4.15 12.48
CA ILE A 64 14.02 -4.07 11.05
C ILE A 64 12.52 -3.78 10.87
N TRP A 65 11.66 -4.43 11.64
CA TRP A 65 10.22 -4.21 11.55
C TRP A 65 9.80 -2.79 11.97
N ALA A 66 10.37 -2.27 13.06
CA ALA A 66 10.13 -0.90 13.51
C ALA A 66 10.53 0.15 12.46
N THR A 67 11.62 -0.11 11.72
CA THR A 67 12.12 0.79 10.67
C THR A 67 11.41 0.62 9.31
N LEU A 68 10.83 -0.55 9.04
CA LEU A 68 10.15 -0.87 7.79
C LEU A 68 8.88 -0.03 7.57
N TRP A 69 8.19 0.32 8.64
CA TRP A 69 6.92 1.04 8.55
C TRP A 69 7.11 2.53 8.23
N ARG A 70 6.25 3.06 7.35
CA ARG A 70 6.23 4.47 6.93
C ARG A 70 4.83 5.05 7.00
N LYS A 71 4.70 6.27 7.54
CA LYS A 71 3.42 7.00 7.65
C LYS A 71 2.72 7.14 6.28
N ASP A 72 3.49 7.42 5.23
CA ASP A 72 2.93 7.76 3.91
C ASP A 72 2.53 6.54 3.06
N ARG A 73 2.92 5.31 3.44
CA ARG A 73 2.63 4.09 2.65
C ARG A 73 2.11 2.92 3.48
N GLY A 74 2.04 3.06 4.81
CA GLY A 74 1.72 1.95 5.71
C GLY A 74 2.68 0.77 5.51
N TRP A 75 2.13 -0.44 5.49
CA TRP A 75 2.88 -1.70 5.27
C TRP A 75 3.13 -2.02 3.79
N GLY A 76 3.12 -1.02 2.91
CA GLY A 76 3.39 -1.17 1.47
C GLY A 76 2.21 -1.66 0.64
N PHE A 77 1.24 -2.37 1.23
CA PHE A 77 0.05 -2.88 0.53
C PHE A 77 -1.15 -1.93 0.52
N ALA A 78 -1.21 -0.97 1.44
CA ALA A 78 -2.36 -0.04 1.54
C ALA A 78 -2.52 0.85 0.30
N LYS A 79 -1.41 1.22 -0.36
CA LYS A 79 -1.44 2.05 -1.57
C LYS A 79 -1.96 1.29 -2.80
N LEU A 80 -1.81 -0.03 -2.84
CA LEU A 80 -2.30 -0.83 -3.97
C LEU A 80 -3.83 -0.94 -3.95
N GLU A 81 -4.44 -0.94 -2.77
CA GLU A 81 -5.91 -1.07 -2.65
C GLU A 81 -6.64 0.19 -3.13
N GLU A 82 -6.10 1.38 -2.82
CA GLU A 82 -6.62 2.65 -3.33
C GLU A 82 -6.41 2.79 -4.85
N GLU A 83 -5.23 2.42 -5.37
CA GLU A 83 -4.98 2.42 -6.83
C GLU A 83 -5.88 1.39 -7.56
N GLN A 84 -6.15 0.22 -6.96
CA GLN A 84 -7.04 -0.76 -7.57
C GLN A 84 -8.48 -0.23 -7.72
N HIS A 85 -9.00 0.45 -6.69
CA HIS A 85 -10.38 0.95 -6.72
C HIS A 85 -10.58 2.02 -7.81
N ASP A 86 -9.61 2.93 -7.97
CA ASP A 86 -9.63 3.97 -9.01
C ASP A 86 -9.48 3.37 -10.43
N ILE A 87 -8.67 2.32 -10.58
CA ILE A 87 -8.50 1.63 -11.86
C ILE A 87 -9.80 0.93 -12.28
N HIS A 88 -10.49 0.24 -11.36
CA HIS A 88 -11.75 -0.43 -11.67
C HIS A 88 -12.83 0.55 -12.16
N HIS A 89 -13.00 1.69 -11.49
CA HIS A 89 -13.95 2.72 -11.92
C HIS A 89 -13.64 3.30 -13.31
N ARG A 90 -12.36 3.52 -13.61
CA ARG A 90 -11.93 4.00 -14.92
C ARG A 90 -12.20 2.97 -16.02
N VAL A 91 -11.98 1.69 -15.74
CA VAL A 91 -12.25 0.60 -16.69
C VAL A 91 -13.74 0.53 -17.00
N ASP A 92 -14.62 0.57 -15.99
CA ASP A 92 -16.08 0.53 -16.20
C ASP A 92 -16.56 1.72 -17.04
N SER A 93 -16.09 2.94 -16.74
CA SER A 93 -16.43 4.12 -17.52
C SER A 93 -15.95 4.05 -18.97
N LEU A 94 -14.80 3.40 -19.23
CA LEU A 94 -14.30 3.17 -20.58
C LEU A 94 -15.15 2.13 -21.33
N ILE A 95 -15.61 1.07 -20.65
CA ILE A 95 -16.53 0.08 -21.23
C ILE A 95 -17.82 0.78 -21.68
N ASP A 96 -18.41 1.61 -20.82
CA ASP A 96 -19.65 2.32 -21.12
C ASP A 96 -19.49 3.26 -22.31
N GLN A 97 -18.40 4.04 -22.34
CA GLN A 97 -18.09 4.93 -23.47
C GLN A 97 -17.89 4.17 -24.78
N VAL A 98 -17.17 3.05 -24.76
CA VAL A 98 -16.97 2.23 -25.96
C VAL A 98 -18.31 1.67 -26.46
N SER A 99 -19.18 1.24 -25.56
CA SER A 99 -20.50 0.71 -25.93
C SER A 99 -21.40 1.79 -26.56
N ALA A 100 -21.45 3.00 -25.97
CA ALA A 100 -22.23 4.11 -26.50
C ALA A 100 -21.72 4.58 -27.87
N LEU A 101 -20.40 4.71 -28.04
CA LEU A 101 -19.80 5.08 -29.33
C LEU A 101 -20.10 4.03 -30.41
N GLN A 102 -20.08 2.74 -30.03
CA GLN A 102 -20.39 1.67 -30.98
C GLN A 102 -21.86 1.71 -31.43
N GLU A 103 -22.78 2.11 -30.55
CA GLU A 103 -24.18 2.32 -30.87
C GLU A 103 -24.39 3.56 -31.78
N GLU A 104 -23.75 4.68 -31.48
CA GLU A 104 -23.79 5.89 -32.33
C GLU A 104 -23.27 5.60 -33.74
N ILE A 105 -22.17 4.87 -33.88
CA ILE A 105 -21.62 4.47 -35.18
C ILE A 105 -22.60 3.56 -35.93
N ALA A 106 -23.28 2.64 -35.24
CA ALA A 106 -24.28 1.77 -35.86
C ALA A 106 -25.47 2.58 -36.41
N GLN A 107 -25.96 3.55 -35.63
CA GLN A 107 -27.05 4.43 -36.04
C GLN A 107 -26.64 5.34 -37.22
N LEU A 108 -25.46 5.96 -37.16
CA LEU A 108 -24.95 6.79 -38.24
C LEU A 108 -24.77 6.01 -39.54
N LYS A 109 -24.20 4.80 -39.46
CA LYS A 109 -24.02 3.93 -40.62
C LYS A 109 -25.37 3.52 -41.23
N GLN A 110 -26.39 3.29 -40.41
CA GLN A 110 -27.73 2.99 -40.87
C GLN A 110 -28.37 4.20 -41.57
N VAL A 111 -28.26 5.39 -41.00
CA VAL A 111 -28.74 6.65 -41.60
C VAL A 111 -28.03 6.93 -42.93
N ASP A 112 -26.72 6.74 -43.00
CA ASP A 112 -25.94 6.92 -44.23
C ASP A 112 -26.33 5.90 -45.30
N SER A 113 -26.60 4.63 -44.94
CA SER A 113 -27.08 3.63 -45.89
C SER A 113 -28.47 3.95 -46.45
N VAL A 114 -29.41 4.42 -45.61
CA VAL A 114 -30.75 4.83 -46.04
C VAL A 114 -30.67 6.09 -46.91
N LYS A 115 -29.81 7.05 -46.56
CA LYS A 115 -29.61 8.28 -47.35
C LYS A 115 -28.97 8.00 -48.71
N ALA A 116 -28.06 7.02 -48.78
CA ALA A 116 -27.46 6.58 -50.04
C ALA A 116 -28.48 5.90 -50.97
N GLU A 117 -29.39 5.08 -50.42
CA GLU A 117 -30.48 4.45 -51.19
C GLU A 117 -31.49 5.49 -51.70
N GLN A 118 -31.92 6.43 -50.86
CA GLN A 118 -32.87 7.50 -51.27
C GLN A 118 -32.30 8.44 -52.34
N SER A 119 -30.99 8.73 -52.28
CA SER A 119 -30.33 9.58 -53.28
C SER A 119 -30.20 8.86 -54.64
N ASN A 120 -30.15 7.53 -54.65
CA ASN A 120 -30.09 6.74 -55.87
C ASN A 120 -31.46 6.61 -56.54
N ASP A 121 -32.53 6.45 -55.76
CA ASP A 121 -33.90 6.40 -56.27
C ASP A 121 -34.37 7.74 -56.85
N GLN A 122 -33.99 8.87 -56.25
CA GLN A 122 -34.32 10.20 -56.78
C GLN A 122 -33.63 10.50 -58.11
N ASN A 123 -32.36 10.13 -58.26
CA ASN A 123 -31.63 10.33 -59.53
C ASN A 123 -32.19 9.42 -60.64
N ASN A 124 -32.59 8.18 -60.32
CA ASN A 124 -33.14 7.24 -61.30
C ASN A 124 -34.57 7.61 -61.74
N ALA A 125 -35.36 8.23 -60.86
CA ALA A 125 -36.68 8.77 -61.22
C ALA A 125 -36.59 10.00 -62.14
N GLN A 126 -35.64 10.91 -61.91
CA GLN A 126 -35.43 12.08 -62.77
C GLN A 126 -34.91 11.71 -64.17
N ASP A 127 -34.08 10.66 -64.28
CA ASP A 127 -33.57 10.17 -65.58
C ASP A 127 -34.65 9.44 -66.41
N GLN A 128 -35.73 8.96 -65.79
CA GLN A 128 -36.86 8.33 -66.49
C GLN A 128 -37.89 9.34 -67.02
N GLU A 129 -38.04 10.52 -66.42
CA GLU A 129 -38.92 11.59 -66.93
C GLU A 129 -38.28 12.41 -68.07
N ALA A 130 -36.97 12.31 -68.29
CA ALA A 130 -36.22 13.05 -69.31
C ALA A 130 -36.09 12.33 -70.68
N LYS A 131 -36.73 11.17 -70.87
CA LYS A 131 -36.79 10.41 -72.13
C LYS A 131 -38.19 10.40 -72.73
#